data_AF-A0A1Q6CEP2-F1
#
_entry.id   AF-A0A1Q6CEP2-F1
#
_cell.length_a   1.000
_cell.length_b   1.000
_cell.length_c   1.000
_cell.angle_alpha   90.00
_cell.angle_beta   90.00
_cell.angle_gamma   90.00
#
_symmetry.space_group_name_H-M   'P 1'
#
loop_
_entity.id
_entity.type
_entity.pdbx_description
1 polymer ?
#
loop_
_entity_poly.entity_id
_entity_poly.type
_entity_poly.pdbx_seq_one_letter_code
_entity_poly.pdbx_strand_id
1 'polypeptide(L)'
;MTANNNEPDNNMNQDNDTDTSFIDEQWQELAKDWQQQPTEKADIKKLLKETKRRTRKAKCLFWGNVVATIGLLFGAMYGTLIEDSWERSFLSYMWGSFVLSVVFCYYEYKIRQTAWQQINDSPENAINNAIKGIESSLSYIRLTKWSCIPFGLLANFFVYETAINAEKPATNGLITINILIILMFAITHWFGLKRQKELKAMIAKTKNN
;
A
#
# COMPACT_ATOMS: atom_id res chain seq x y z
N MET A 1 83.94 6.85 50.48
CA MET A 1 82.89 7.87 50.35
C MET A 1 83.09 8.51 48.97
N THR A 2 82.59 7.91 47.89
CA THR A 2 81.25 8.12 47.26
C THR A 2 81.00 9.60 46.94
N ALA A 3 80.61 10.03 45.73
CA ALA A 3 79.99 9.33 44.62
C ALA A 3 80.32 9.98 43.26
N ASN A 4 80.31 9.14 42.24
CA ASN A 4 80.43 9.44 40.82
C ASN A 4 79.04 9.82 40.28
N ASN A 5 78.88 11.00 39.69
CA ASN A 5 77.61 11.44 39.09
C ASN A 5 77.65 11.15 37.58
N ASN A 6 77.14 9.98 37.20
CA ASN A 6 76.70 9.72 35.84
C ASN A 6 75.25 10.20 35.72
N GLU A 7 74.99 11.22 34.90
CA GLU A 7 73.65 11.51 34.39
C GLU A 7 73.26 10.43 33.36
N PRO A 8 72.09 9.79 33.47
CA PRO A 8 71.56 8.98 32.38
C PRO A 8 70.85 9.87 31.36
N ASP A 9 71.22 9.66 30.09
CA ASP A 9 70.59 10.20 28.89
C ASP A 9 69.05 10.02 28.95
N ASN A 10 68.34 11.14 29.02
CA ASN A 10 66.89 11.20 28.99
C ASN A 10 66.43 11.27 27.54
N ASN A 11 66.48 10.13 26.82
CA ASN A 11 66.09 10.07 25.42
C ASN A 11 65.25 8.82 25.08
N MET A 12 64.12 8.64 25.78
CA MET A 12 63.15 7.57 25.49
C MET A 12 61.70 8.03 25.65
N ASN A 13 61.32 9.20 25.15
CA ASN A 13 59.90 9.61 25.20
C ASN A 13 59.42 10.44 24.00
N GLN A 14 60.13 10.42 22.87
CA GLN A 14 59.70 11.18 21.68
C GLN A 14 59.05 10.35 20.57
N ASP A 15 59.13 9.01 20.63
CA ASP A 15 58.50 8.14 19.63
C ASP A 15 57.04 7.76 19.97
N ASN A 16 56.64 7.79 21.25
CA ASN A 16 55.30 7.35 21.67
C ASN A 16 54.16 8.35 21.39
N ASP A 17 54.46 9.65 21.31
CA ASP A 17 53.45 10.69 21.06
C ASP A 17 53.02 10.74 19.59
N THR A 18 53.94 10.40 18.67
CA THR A 18 53.65 10.34 17.23
C THR A 18 52.75 9.16 16.86
N ASP A 19 53.04 7.97 17.40
CA ASP A 19 52.27 6.75 17.12
C ASP A 19 50.84 6.80 17.68
N THR A 20 50.66 7.41 18.86
CA THR A 20 49.32 7.59 19.45
C THR A 20 48.49 8.61 18.67
N SER A 21 49.10 9.69 18.18
CA SER A 21 48.40 10.66 17.32
C SER A 21 47.94 10.08 15.98
N PHE A 22 48.79 9.23 15.38
CA PHE A 22 48.48 8.54 14.12
C PHE A 22 47.33 7.54 14.27
N ILE A 23 47.33 6.78 15.36
CA ILE A 23 46.25 5.84 15.67
C ILE A 23 44.93 6.58 15.91
N ASP A 24 44.94 7.70 16.64
CA ASP A 24 43.74 8.50 16.88
C ASP A 24 43.18 9.12 15.58
N GLU A 25 44.03 9.58 14.67
CA GLU A 25 43.60 10.05 13.34
C GLU A 25 42.95 8.94 12.52
N GLN A 26 43.54 7.73 12.50
CA GLN A 26 42.94 6.58 11.82
C GLN A 26 41.61 6.16 12.44
N TRP A 27 41.49 6.18 13.77
CA TRP A 27 40.22 5.88 14.44
C TRP A 27 39.15 6.93 14.16
N GLN A 28 39.52 8.21 14.05
CA GLN A 28 38.58 9.26 13.67
C GLN A 28 38.15 9.17 12.20
N GLU A 29 39.05 8.80 11.29
CA GLU A 29 38.70 8.52 9.90
C GLU A 29 37.76 7.32 9.81
N LEU A 30 38.08 6.20 10.48
CA LEU A 30 37.21 5.03 10.55
C LEU A 30 35.86 5.36 11.19
N ALA A 31 35.82 6.15 12.26
CA ALA A 31 34.57 6.57 12.90
C ALA A 31 33.73 7.48 11.99
N LYS A 32 34.37 8.39 11.24
CA LYS A 32 33.71 9.20 10.22
C LYS A 32 33.21 8.34 9.08
N ASP A 33 33.99 7.39 8.60
CA ASP A 33 33.62 6.47 7.51
C ASP A 33 32.46 5.55 7.95
N TRP A 34 32.48 5.10 9.20
CA TRP A 34 31.41 4.34 9.84
C TRP A 34 30.13 5.17 10.04
N GLN A 35 30.25 6.47 10.35
CA GLN A 35 29.12 7.40 10.43
C GLN A 35 28.62 7.86 9.05
N GLN A 36 29.49 7.85 8.04
CA GLN A 36 29.20 8.26 6.66
C GLN A 36 28.69 7.11 5.79
N GLN A 37 28.70 5.86 6.29
CA GLN A 37 28.15 4.72 5.56
C GLN A 37 26.73 5.04 5.05
N PRO A 38 26.55 5.15 3.73
CA PRO A 38 25.27 5.49 3.19
C PRO A 38 24.32 4.28 3.36
N THR A 39 23.13 4.57 3.91
CA THR A 39 21.87 4.21 3.24
C THR A 39 21.17 2.86 3.51
N GLU A 40 21.43 2.12 4.59
CA GLU A 40 20.47 1.06 4.98
C GLU A 40 19.35 1.60 5.91
N LYS A 41 19.72 2.29 6.99
CA LYS A 41 18.76 2.81 7.99
C LYS A 41 17.85 3.92 7.43
N ALA A 42 18.37 4.79 6.56
CA ALA A 42 17.58 5.85 5.93
C ALA A 42 16.55 5.29 4.94
N ASP A 43 16.91 4.24 4.20
CA ASP A 43 16.03 3.59 3.24
C ASP A 43 14.93 2.79 3.96
N ILE A 44 15.27 2.11 5.08
CA ILE A 44 14.27 1.42 5.92
C ILE A 44 13.24 2.40 6.52
N LYS A 45 13.67 3.55 7.05
CA LYS A 45 12.74 4.58 7.58
C LYS A 45 11.81 5.12 6.49
N LYS A 46 12.35 5.35 5.29
CA LYS A 46 11.58 5.78 4.12
C LYS A 46 10.56 4.72 3.71
N LEU A 47 10.97 3.45 3.65
CA LEU A 47 10.11 2.31 3.36
C LEU A 47 8.97 2.18 4.38
N LEU A 48 9.25 2.27 5.68
CA LEU A 48 8.23 2.25 6.72
C LEU A 48 7.22 3.40 6.57
N LYS A 49 7.70 4.62 6.32
CA LYS A 49 6.84 5.80 6.09
C LYS A 49 5.94 5.61 4.86
N GLU A 50 6.51 5.06 3.78
CA GLU A 50 5.75 4.76 2.58
C GLU A 50 4.71 3.67 2.79
N THR A 51 5.07 2.57 3.45
CA THR A 51 4.15 1.47 3.79
C THR A 51 3.01 1.99 4.64
N LYS A 52 3.28 2.75 5.71
CA LYS A 52 2.24 3.40 6.53
C LYS A 52 1.32 4.31 5.73
N ARG A 53 1.89 5.14 4.84
CA ARG A 53 1.08 6.03 3.98
C ARG A 53 0.18 5.23 3.03
N ARG A 54 0.70 4.16 2.42
CA ARG A 54 -0.07 3.26 1.54
C ARG A 54 -1.19 2.56 2.31
N THR A 55 -0.91 2.08 3.52
CA THR A 55 -1.92 1.49 4.40
C THR A 55 -3.02 2.48 4.77
N ARG A 56 -2.68 3.73 5.12
CA ARG A 56 -3.68 4.78 5.38
C ARG A 56 -4.58 5.02 4.17
N LYS A 57 -3.99 5.11 2.96
CA LYS A 57 -4.76 5.24 1.72
C LYS A 57 -5.68 4.03 1.49
N ALA A 58 -5.19 2.81 1.72
CA ALA A 58 -6.00 1.60 1.59
C ALA A 58 -7.14 1.54 2.61
N LYS A 59 -6.91 1.95 3.87
CA LYS A 59 -7.96 2.06 4.88
C LYS A 59 -9.01 3.11 4.49
N CYS A 60 -8.57 4.28 4.02
CA CYS A 60 -9.46 5.33 3.53
C CYS A 60 -10.34 4.83 2.37
N LEU A 61 -9.76 4.11 1.40
CA LEU A 61 -10.49 3.55 0.28
C LEU A 61 -11.53 2.50 0.75
N PHE A 62 -11.14 1.62 1.68
CA PHE A 62 -12.06 0.64 2.26
C PHE A 62 -13.22 1.33 2.99
N TRP A 63 -12.96 2.34 3.81
CA TRP A 63 -14.01 3.10 4.48
C TRP A 63 -14.94 3.81 3.48
N GLY A 64 -14.40 4.31 2.36
CA GLY A 64 -15.22 4.83 1.27
C GLY A 64 -16.21 3.79 0.73
N ASN A 65 -15.77 2.55 0.51
CA ASN A 65 -16.65 1.46 0.06
C ASN A 65 -17.69 1.07 1.12
N VAL A 66 -17.34 1.10 2.41
CA VAL A 66 -18.28 0.86 3.51
C VAL A 66 -19.35 1.96 3.55
N VAL A 67 -18.95 3.23 3.46
CA VAL A 67 -19.90 4.36 3.43
C VAL A 67 -20.81 4.29 2.21
N ALA A 68 -20.27 3.94 1.03
CA ALA A 68 -21.09 3.74 -0.17
C ALA A 68 -22.10 2.59 0.02
N THR A 69 -21.69 1.48 0.63
CA THR A 69 -22.59 0.37 0.97
C THR A 69 -23.72 0.80 1.90
N ILE A 70 -23.40 1.59 2.93
CA ILE A 70 -24.40 2.14 3.86
C ILE A 70 -25.33 3.11 3.13
N GLY A 71 -24.80 3.93 2.21
CA GLY A 71 -25.59 4.82 1.36
C GLY A 71 -26.59 4.06 0.49
N LEU A 72 -26.18 2.92 -0.10
CA LEU A 72 -27.08 2.04 -0.86
C LEU A 72 -28.21 1.50 0.02
N LEU A 73 -27.90 1.10 1.25
CA LEU A 73 -28.92 0.63 2.20
C LEU A 73 -29.94 1.74 2.51
N PHE A 74 -29.48 2.94 2.89
CA PHE A 74 -30.38 4.04 3.20
C PHE A 74 -31.18 4.50 1.99
N GLY A 75 -30.57 4.56 0.81
CA GLY A 75 -31.28 4.89 -0.43
C GLY A 75 -32.34 3.85 -0.79
N ALA A 76 -32.04 2.56 -0.63
CA ALA A 76 -33.00 1.49 -0.87
C ALA A 76 -34.16 1.53 0.15
N MET A 77 -33.86 1.77 1.42
CA MET A 77 -34.87 1.95 2.47
C MET A 77 -35.75 3.18 2.22
N TYR A 78 -35.15 4.33 1.90
CA TYR A 78 -35.87 5.56 1.59
C TYR A 78 -36.84 5.33 0.42
N GLY A 79 -36.34 4.77 -0.68
CA GLY A 79 -37.16 4.48 -1.85
C GLY A 79 -38.23 3.40 -1.63
N THR A 80 -38.05 2.49 -0.66
CA THR A 80 -39.05 1.45 -0.36
C THR A 80 -40.10 1.92 0.64
N LEU A 81 -39.74 2.78 1.61
CA LEU A 81 -40.56 3.11 2.77
C LEU A 81 -41.17 4.52 2.72
N ILE A 82 -40.59 5.42 1.93
CA ILE A 82 -40.98 6.85 1.93
C ILE A 82 -41.45 7.27 0.53
N GLU A 83 -40.74 6.86 -0.52
CA GLU A 83 -40.97 7.37 -1.87
C GLU A 83 -41.66 6.34 -2.76
N ASP A 84 -42.98 6.47 -2.92
CA ASP A 84 -43.78 5.56 -3.76
C ASP A 84 -43.56 5.75 -5.27
N SER A 85 -42.89 6.82 -5.69
CA SER A 85 -42.66 7.15 -7.10
C SER A 85 -41.52 6.36 -7.75
N TRP A 86 -40.67 5.70 -6.95
CA TRP A 86 -39.54 4.96 -7.50
C TRP A 86 -39.98 3.63 -8.12
N GLU A 87 -39.53 3.40 -9.34
CA GLU A 87 -39.84 2.16 -10.04
C GLU A 87 -39.34 0.93 -9.27
N ARG A 88 -40.15 -0.13 -9.26
CA ARG A 88 -39.79 -1.40 -8.60
C ARG A 88 -38.50 -2.02 -9.16
N SER A 89 -38.27 -1.87 -10.47
CA SER A 89 -37.02 -2.31 -11.09
C SER A 89 -35.83 -1.57 -10.49
N PHE A 90 -35.88 -0.24 -10.38
CA PHE A 90 -34.80 0.55 -9.77
C PHE A 90 -34.53 0.14 -8.31
N LEU A 91 -35.58 -0.09 -7.52
CA LEU A 91 -35.46 -0.54 -6.13
C LEU A 91 -34.84 -1.93 -6.01
N SER A 92 -35.20 -2.88 -6.88
CA SER A 92 -34.62 -4.23 -6.85
C SER A 92 -33.13 -4.20 -7.20
N TYR A 93 -32.71 -3.34 -8.11
CA TYR A 93 -31.29 -3.07 -8.39
C TYR A 93 -30.57 -2.47 -7.18
N MET A 94 -31.17 -1.50 -6.50
CA MET A 94 -30.58 -0.91 -5.28
C MET A 94 -30.34 -1.96 -4.19
N TRP A 95 -31.32 -2.83 -3.92
CA TRP A 95 -31.19 -3.94 -2.97
C TRP A 95 -30.14 -4.96 -3.41
N GLY A 96 -30.15 -5.35 -4.69
CA GLY A 96 -29.15 -6.26 -5.26
C GLY A 96 -27.73 -5.70 -5.17
N SER A 97 -27.56 -4.41 -5.51
CA SER A 97 -26.29 -3.70 -5.39
C SER A 97 -25.82 -3.58 -3.95
N PHE A 98 -26.72 -3.35 -2.99
CA PHE A 98 -26.38 -3.37 -1.57
C PHE A 98 -25.81 -4.72 -1.14
N VAL A 99 -26.51 -5.83 -1.43
CA VAL A 99 -26.06 -7.18 -1.08
C VAL A 99 -24.70 -7.48 -1.72
N LEU A 100 -24.55 -7.18 -3.01
CA LEU A 100 -23.30 -7.40 -3.73
C LEU A 100 -22.15 -6.54 -3.17
N SER A 101 -22.45 -5.30 -2.76
CA SER A 101 -21.47 -4.39 -2.13
C SER A 101 -21.03 -4.89 -0.74
N VAL A 102 -21.95 -5.45 0.06
CA VAL A 102 -21.60 -6.09 1.34
C VAL A 102 -20.64 -7.26 1.13
N VAL A 103 -20.94 -8.14 0.15
CA VAL A 103 -20.06 -9.26 -0.20
C VAL A 103 -18.69 -8.76 -0.65
N PHE A 104 -18.65 -7.72 -1.48
CA PHE A 104 -17.39 -7.10 -1.91
C PHE A 104 -16.58 -6.55 -0.74
N CYS A 105 -17.21 -5.79 0.17
CA CYS A 105 -16.57 -5.23 1.35
C CYS A 105 -16.01 -6.32 2.28
N TYR A 106 -16.74 -7.43 2.46
CA TYR A 106 -16.28 -8.57 3.24
C TYR A 106 -14.97 -9.16 2.67
N TYR A 107 -14.91 -9.42 1.37
CA TYR A 107 -13.69 -9.95 0.74
C TYR A 107 -12.56 -8.92 0.72
N GLU A 108 -12.84 -7.64 0.48
CA GLU A 108 -11.85 -6.57 0.55
C GLU A 108 -11.22 -6.50 1.94
N TYR A 109 -12.04 -6.53 3.00
CA TYR A 109 -11.56 -6.54 4.38
C TYR A 109 -10.70 -7.77 4.65
N LYS A 110 -11.18 -8.97 4.28
CA LYS A 110 -10.46 -10.24 4.48
C LYS A 110 -9.08 -10.23 3.82
N ILE A 111 -8.95 -9.70 2.61
CA ILE A 111 -7.67 -9.60 1.88
C ILE A 111 -6.70 -8.63 2.58
N ARG A 112 -7.21 -7.55 3.17
CA ARG A 112 -6.38 -6.47 3.73
C ARG A 112 -6.09 -6.65 5.21
N GLN A 113 -6.91 -7.39 5.95
CA GLN A 113 -6.77 -7.61 7.38
C GLN A 113 -5.40 -8.18 7.74
N THR A 114 -4.94 -9.22 7.03
CA THR A 114 -3.63 -9.85 7.27
C THR A 114 -2.49 -8.86 7.13
N ALA A 115 -2.54 -8.01 6.10
CA ALA A 115 -1.52 -6.98 5.90
C ALA A 115 -1.62 -5.84 6.92
N TRP A 116 -2.82 -5.51 7.41
CA TRP A 116 -3.01 -4.45 8.41
C TRP A 116 -2.59 -4.85 9.81
N GLN A 117 -2.77 -6.11 10.19
CA GLN A 117 -2.40 -6.64 11.51
C GLN A 117 -0.88 -6.78 11.68
N GLN A 118 -0.13 -6.90 10.59
CA GLN A 118 1.30 -7.20 10.62
C GLN A 118 2.19 -5.97 10.41
N ILE A 119 1.62 -4.76 10.34
CA ILE A 119 2.40 -3.52 10.26
C ILE A 119 2.98 -3.24 11.65
N ASN A 120 4.18 -3.78 11.87
CA ASN A 120 5.02 -3.45 13.02
C ASN A 120 6.04 -2.38 12.62
N ASP A 121 6.36 -1.52 13.58
CA ASP A 121 7.33 -0.43 13.42
C ASP A 121 8.79 -0.88 13.53
N SER A 122 9.03 -2.19 13.68
CA SER A 122 10.38 -2.72 13.81
C SER A 122 11.13 -2.63 12.46
N PRO A 123 12.33 -2.02 12.43
CA PRO A 123 13.17 -1.94 11.23
C PRO A 123 13.47 -3.32 10.63
N GLU A 124 13.65 -4.33 11.48
CA GLU A 124 13.94 -5.72 11.10
C GLU A 124 12.82 -6.36 10.26
N ASN A 125 11.56 -5.94 10.46
CA ASN A 125 10.43 -6.48 9.72
C ASN A 125 9.96 -5.55 8.58
N ALA A 126 10.64 -4.42 8.34
CA ALA A 126 10.17 -3.39 7.40
C ALA A 126 10.02 -3.92 5.96
N ILE A 127 10.97 -4.74 5.50
CA ILE A 127 10.95 -5.34 4.16
C ILE A 127 9.83 -6.37 4.06
N ASN A 128 9.70 -7.25 5.06
CA ASN A 128 8.63 -8.27 5.09
C ASN A 128 7.23 -7.61 5.10
N ASN A 129 7.06 -6.56 5.91
CA ASN A 129 5.82 -5.79 5.99
C ASN A 129 5.51 -5.10 4.66
N ALA A 130 6.52 -4.59 3.95
CA ALA A 130 6.35 -4.02 2.62
C ALA A 130 5.93 -5.07 1.58
N ILE A 131 6.56 -6.26 1.58
CA ILE A 131 6.22 -7.38 0.69
C ILE A 131 4.76 -7.80 0.89
N LYS A 132 4.34 -8.08 2.12
CA LYS A 132 2.97 -8.47 2.43
C LYS A 132 1.95 -7.39 2.07
N GLY A 133 2.31 -6.11 2.25
CA GLY A 133 1.50 -4.99 1.79
C GLY A 133 1.32 -4.97 0.26
N ILE A 134 2.37 -5.32 -0.50
CA ILE A 134 2.30 -5.43 -1.97
C ILE A 134 1.46 -6.65 -2.38
N GLU A 135 1.63 -7.80 -1.74
CA GLU A 135 0.83 -9.00 -2.00
C GLU A 135 -0.66 -8.80 -1.73
N SER A 136 -1.00 -8.18 -0.59
CA SER A 136 -2.38 -7.81 -0.28
C SER A 136 -2.95 -6.84 -1.33
N SER A 137 -2.16 -5.86 -1.78
CA SER A 137 -2.57 -4.97 -2.87
C SER A 137 -2.81 -5.72 -4.19
N LEU A 138 -1.98 -6.72 -4.53
CA LEU A 138 -2.15 -7.53 -5.74
C LEU A 138 -3.40 -8.42 -5.67
N SER A 139 -3.64 -9.02 -4.51
CA SER A 139 -4.87 -9.78 -4.24
C SER A 139 -6.12 -8.90 -4.35
N TYR A 140 -6.06 -7.67 -3.83
CA TYR A 140 -7.14 -6.70 -3.98
C TYR A 140 -7.37 -6.31 -5.45
N ILE A 141 -6.30 -6.03 -6.21
CA ILE A 141 -6.39 -5.74 -7.66
C ILE A 141 -7.03 -6.90 -8.42
N ARG A 142 -6.69 -8.14 -8.05
CA ARG A 142 -7.31 -9.34 -8.63
C ARG A 142 -8.79 -9.40 -8.28
N LEU A 143 -9.17 -9.17 -7.03
CA LEU A 143 -10.56 -9.08 -6.62
C LEU A 143 -11.32 -8.04 -7.46
N THR A 144 -10.81 -6.80 -7.54
CA THR A 144 -11.44 -5.73 -8.34
C THR A 144 -11.66 -6.15 -9.79
N LYS A 145 -10.67 -6.76 -10.45
CA LYS A 145 -10.81 -7.24 -11.84
C LYS A 145 -11.88 -8.31 -11.99
N TRP A 146 -11.93 -9.28 -11.07
CA TRP A 146 -12.95 -10.32 -11.10
C TRP A 146 -14.33 -9.76 -10.80
N SER A 147 -14.43 -8.80 -9.89
CA SER A 147 -15.68 -8.09 -9.59
C SER A 147 -16.20 -7.28 -10.77
N CYS A 148 -15.34 -6.77 -11.66
CA CYS A 148 -15.78 -6.06 -12.88
C CYS A 148 -16.72 -6.89 -13.74
N ILE A 149 -16.63 -8.23 -13.72
CA ILE A 149 -17.44 -9.10 -14.58
C ILE A 149 -18.91 -9.11 -14.14
N PRO A 150 -19.26 -9.55 -12.91
CA PRO A 150 -20.65 -9.51 -12.47
C PRO A 150 -21.19 -8.08 -12.36
N PHE A 151 -20.39 -7.11 -11.91
CA PHE A 151 -20.83 -5.70 -11.91
C PHE A 151 -21.08 -5.18 -13.32
N GLY A 152 -20.24 -5.55 -14.29
CA GLY A 152 -20.40 -5.14 -15.68
C GLY A 152 -21.66 -5.72 -16.33
N LEU A 153 -21.94 -7.01 -16.11
CA LEU A 153 -23.17 -7.65 -16.60
C LEU A 153 -24.41 -6.99 -16.00
N LEU A 154 -24.43 -6.80 -14.68
CA LEU A 154 -25.56 -6.18 -13.98
C LEU A 154 -25.76 -4.71 -14.39
N ALA A 155 -24.68 -3.95 -14.56
CA ALA A 155 -24.76 -2.55 -14.98
C ALA A 155 -25.26 -2.41 -16.42
N ASN A 156 -24.84 -3.31 -17.33
CA ASN A 156 -25.37 -3.34 -18.70
C ASN A 156 -26.85 -3.72 -18.72
N PHE A 157 -27.26 -4.73 -17.93
CA PHE A 157 -28.65 -5.14 -17.82
C PHE A 157 -29.52 -4.02 -17.22
N PHE A 158 -29.01 -3.29 -16.22
CA PHE A 158 -29.68 -2.12 -15.63
C PHE A 158 -29.94 -1.02 -16.65
N VAL A 159 -28.92 -0.65 -17.42
CA VAL A 159 -29.04 0.38 -18.45
C VAL A 159 -30.04 -0.03 -19.53
N TYR A 160 -30.05 -1.31 -19.90
CA TYR A 160 -31.00 -1.83 -20.88
C TYR A 160 -32.45 -1.77 -20.36
N GLU A 161 -32.70 -2.26 -19.14
CA GLU A 161 -34.03 -2.27 -18.54
C GLU A 161 -34.57 -0.84 -18.33
N THR A 162 -33.74 0.06 -17.81
CA THR A 162 -34.13 1.47 -17.62
C THR A 162 -34.39 2.19 -18.94
N ALA A 163 -33.68 1.84 -20.01
CA ALA A 163 -33.94 2.39 -21.33
C ALA A 163 -35.27 1.90 -21.93
N ILE A 164 -35.63 0.62 -21.72
CA ILE A 164 -36.94 0.08 -22.11
C ILE A 164 -38.05 0.80 -21.36
N ASN A 165 -37.96 0.90 -20.03
CA ASN A 165 -38.98 1.56 -19.21
C ASN A 165 -39.15 3.04 -19.57
N ALA A 166 -38.06 3.70 -19.97
CA ALA A 166 -38.07 5.10 -20.38
C ALA A 166 -38.41 5.30 -21.88
N GLU A 167 -38.70 4.24 -22.63
CA GLU A 167 -38.95 4.25 -24.09
C GLU A 167 -37.83 4.95 -24.89
N LYS A 168 -36.57 4.82 -24.43
CA LYS A 168 -35.40 5.49 -25.01
C LYS A 168 -34.40 4.49 -25.59
N PRO A 169 -33.61 4.88 -26.60
CA PRO A 169 -32.54 4.03 -27.08
C PRO A 169 -31.46 3.83 -26.00
N ALA A 170 -31.16 2.57 -25.68
CA ALA A 170 -30.15 2.19 -24.68
C ALA A 170 -28.71 2.48 -25.11
N THR A 171 -28.48 2.78 -26.40
CA THR A 171 -27.15 2.81 -27.04
C THR A 171 -26.16 3.72 -26.31
N ASN A 172 -26.55 4.95 -26.00
CA ASN A 172 -25.66 5.91 -25.35
C ASN A 172 -25.29 5.46 -23.94
N GLY A 173 -26.27 4.97 -23.16
CA GLY A 173 -26.03 4.45 -21.81
C GLY A 173 -25.10 3.24 -21.82
N LEU A 174 -25.30 2.31 -22.77
CA LEU A 174 -24.48 1.11 -22.90
C LEU A 174 -23.04 1.47 -23.31
N ILE A 175 -22.85 2.42 -24.24
CA ILE A 175 -21.52 2.91 -24.59
C ILE A 175 -20.85 3.53 -23.35
N THR A 176 -21.54 4.41 -22.62
CA THR A 176 -21.00 5.08 -21.44
C THR A 176 -20.58 4.08 -20.36
N ILE A 177 -21.43 3.12 -20.00
CA ILE A 177 -21.12 2.17 -18.92
C ILE A 177 -19.95 1.25 -19.30
N ASN A 178 -19.87 0.80 -20.55
CA ASN A 178 -18.78 -0.06 -20.99
C ASN A 178 -17.44 0.70 -21.07
N ILE A 179 -17.44 1.95 -21.54
CA ILE A 179 -16.22 2.80 -21.50
C ILE A 179 -15.73 2.95 -20.06
N LEU A 180 -16.64 3.18 -19.11
CA LEU A 180 -16.28 3.32 -17.70
C LEU A 180 -15.70 2.02 -17.12
N ILE A 181 -16.30 0.87 -17.43
CA ILE A 181 -15.78 -0.45 -17.01
C ILE A 181 -14.40 -0.71 -17.61
N ILE A 182 -14.21 -0.45 -18.90
CA ILE A 182 -12.92 -0.62 -19.59
C ILE A 182 -11.87 0.30 -18.97
N LEU A 183 -12.20 1.56 -18.72
CA LEU A 183 -11.29 2.51 -18.08
C LEU A 183 -10.89 2.06 -16.68
N MET A 184 -11.85 1.62 -15.87
CA MET A 184 -11.60 1.09 -14.53
C MET A 184 -10.69 -0.15 -14.58
N PHE A 185 -10.95 -1.05 -15.52
CA PHE A 185 -10.12 -2.24 -15.74
C PHE A 185 -8.71 -1.87 -16.17
N ALA A 186 -8.54 -0.93 -17.09
CA ALA A 186 -7.25 -0.46 -17.60
C ALA A 186 -6.40 0.18 -16.48
N ILE A 187 -6.98 1.08 -15.69
CA ILE A 187 -6.31 1.72 -14.55
C ILE A 187 -5.89 0.65 -13.53
N THR A 188 -6.80 -0.27 -13.18
CA THR A 188 -6.55 -1.35 -12.24
C THR A 188 -5.46 -2.31 -12.74
N HIS A 189 -5.46 -2.59 -14.05
CA HIS A 189 -4.45 -3.42 -14.69
C HIS A 189 -3.07 -2.77 -14.65
N TRP A 190 -2.98 -1.49 -15.05
CA TRP A 190 -1.75 -0.72 -15.03
C TRP A 190 -1.14 -0.65 -13.63
N PHE A 191 -1.97 -0.37 -12.61
CA PHE A 191 -1.52 -0.37 -11.22
C PHE A 191 -1.04 -1.76 -10.76
N GLY A 192 -1.69 -2.83 -11.25
CA GLY A 192 -1.25 -4.21 -11.03
C GLY A 192 0.16 -4.48 -11.57
N LEU A 193 0.46 -4.04 -12.80
CA LEU A 193 1.80 -4.19 -13.38
C LEU A 193 2.86 -3.45 -12.57
N LYS A 194 2.55 -2.22 -12.13
CA LYS A 194 3.44 -1.46 -11.24
C LYS A 194 3.73 -2.20 -9.94
N ARG A 195 2.70 -2.78 -9.30
CA ARG A 195 2.83 -3.54 -8.05
C ARG A 195 3.64 -4.82 -8.21
N GLN A 196 3.51 -5.52 -9.33
CA GLN A 196 4.33 -6.70 -9.62
C GLN A 196 5.81 -6.35 -9.78
N LYS A 197 6.13 -5.21 -10.43
CA LYS A 197 7.51 -4.71 -10.53
C LYS A 197 8.08 -4.37 -9.14
N GLU A 198 7.31 -3.69 -8.29
CA GLU A 198 7.71 -3.39 -6.91
C GLU A 198 7.96 -4.68 -6.10
N LEU A 199 7.11 -5.71 -6.25
CA LEU A 199 7.29 -6.99 -5.56
C LEU A 199 8.61 -7.66 -5.94
N LYS A 200 8.90 -7.76 -7.25
CA LYS A 200 10.14 -8.34 -7.75
C LYS A 200 11.38 -7.61 -7.21
N ALA A 201 11.33 -6.27 -7.16
CA ALA A 201 12.41 -5.47 -6.62
C ALA A 201 12.63 -5.71 -5.11
N MET A 202 11.56 -5.86 -4.32
CA MET A 202 11.68 -6.15 -2.88
C MET A 202 12.22 -7.56 -2.62
N ILE A 203 11.76 -8.56 -3.36
CA ILE A 203 12.27 -9.94 -3.24
C ILE A 203 13.76 -10.01 -3.60
N ALA A 204 14.19 -9.27 -4.62
CA ALA A 204 15.61 -9.20 -4.99
C ALA A 204 16.46 -8.58 -3.85
N LYS A 205 15.97 -7.52 -3.19
CA LYS A 205 16.64 -6.94 -2.02
C LYS A 205 16.77 -7.94 -0.86
N THR A 206 15.75 -8.75 -0.59
CA THR A 206 15.81 -9.77 0.47
C THR A 206 16.80 -10.90 0.17
N LYS A 207 17.13 -11.18 -1.10
CA LYS A 207 18.11 -12.22 -1.46
C LYS A 207 19.57 -11.76 -1.37
N ASN A 208 19.81 -10.45 -1.36
CA ASN A 208 21.14 -9.84 -1.35
C ASN A 208 21.58 -9.39 0.06
N ASN A 209 20.67 -9.47 1.04
CA ASN A 209 20.92 -9.29 2.47
C ASN A 209 20.94 -10.65 3.17
#